data_AF-A0A9W4UYT8-F1
#
_entry.id   AF-A0A9W4UYT8-F1
#
_cell.length_a   1.000
_cell.length_b   1.000
_cell.length_c   1.000
_cell.angle_alpha   90.00
_cell.angle_beta   90.00
_cell.angle_gamma   90.00
#
_symmetry.space_group_name_H-M   'P 1'
#
loop_
_entity.id
_entity.type
_entity.pdbx_description
1 polymer ?
#
loop_
_entity_poly.entity_id
_entity_poly.type
_entity_poly.pdbx_seq_one_letter_code
_entity_poly.pdbx_strand_id
1 'polypeptide(L)'
;MAAYIDAGLDVSYMQPGHKSHARFEYVAYVLGDRDRLNSIANRYGLDGSVHMRRLGAGRRDRILSGMDLSGAGVSACCIKITRMSTINEVRVNTSYTHSRVAKSFDLFLFREIASRMEEFIRPYKLELRDVEFQSDADCDSMLDANRIKHVRPKKAHNLADAVAWANSHGTPITGVSEVDLADKILAKMMGG
;
A
#
# COMPACT_ATOMS: atom_id res chain seq x y z
N MET A 1 -9.98 -1.22 26.84
CA MET A 1 -8.71 -0.56 26.47
C MET A 1 -8.93 0.01 25.08
N ALA A 2 -8.64 1.29 24.83
CA ALA A 2 -8.77 1.86 23.48
C ALA A 2 -7.67 1.24 22.60
N ALA A 3 -8.05 0.67 21.46
CA ALA A 3 -7.07 0.13 20.51
C ALA A 3 -6.39 1.29 19.79
N TYR A 4 -5.05 1.31 19.77
CA TYR A 4 -4.29 2.24 18.96
C TYR A 4 -3.96 1.56 17.64
N ILE A 5 -4.65 1.97 16.57
CA ILE A 5 -4.49 1.37 15.24
C ILE A 5 -3.55 2.22 14.39
N ASP A 6 -2.51 1.60 13.87
CA ASP A 6 -1.58 2.19 12.92
C ASP A 6 -1.80 1.57 11.53
N ALA A 7 -1.58 2.37 10.48
CA ALA A 7 -1.55 1.89 9.10
C ALA A 7 -0.24 2.29 8.43
N GLY A 8 0.41 1.35 7.75
CA GLY A 8 1.49 1.62 6.81
C GLY A 8 0.96 1.67 5.40
N LEU A 9 1.49 2.58 4.58
CA LEU A 9 1.27 2.64 3.13
C LEU A 9 2.61 2.80 2.43
N ASP A 10 2.85 2.01 1.40
CA ASP A 10 4.02 2.16 0.54
C ASP A 10 3.73 1.66 -0.89
N VAL A 11 4.57 2.07 -1.84
CA VAL A 11 4.50 1.65 -3.24
C VAL A 11 5.84 1.11 -3.73
N SER A 12 5.78 -0.02 -4.44
CA SER A 12 6.94 -0.58 -5.15
C SER A 12 6.63 -0.72 -6.63
N TYR A 13 7.64 -0.51 -7.47
CA TYR A 13 7.53 -0.59 -8.91
C TYR A 13 8.03 -1.96 -9.38
N MET A 14 7.33 -2.56 -10.36
CA MET A 14 7.84 -3.78 -11.00
C MET A 14 9.22 -3.51 -11.62
N GLN A 15 10.21 -4.35 -11.31
CA GLN A 15 11.53 -4.21 -11.92
C GLN A 15 11.52 -4.65 -13.41
N PRO A 16 12.32 -4.02 -14.28
CA PRO A 16 12.47 -4.44 -15.67
C PRO A 16 13.02 -5.88 -15.74
N GLY A 17 12.26 -6.80 -16.36
CA GLY A 17 12.64 -8.22 -16.46
C GLY A 17 11.43 -9.15 -16.56
N HIS A 18 10.27 -8.72 -16.06
CA HIS A 18 8.99 -9.38 -16.33
C HIS A 18 8.48 -8.99 -17.73
N LYS A 19 8.05 -9.99 -18.52
CA LYS A 19 7.64 -9.90 -19.94
C LYS A 19 6.36 -9.08 -20.21
N SER A 20 6.03 -8.12 -19.35
CA SER A 20 4.87 -7.24 -19.48
C SER A 20 5.32 -5.86 -19.96
N HIS A 21 4.73 -5.38 -21.06
CA HIS A 21 4.86 -3.99 -21.49
C HIS A 21 4.16 -2.99 -20.55
N ALA A 22 3.27 -3.47 -19.67
CA ALA A 22 2.67 -2.66 -18.62
C ALA A 22 3.63 -2.55 -17.42
N ARG A 23 4.01 -1.32 -17.06
CA ARG A 23 4.69 -1.02 -15.79
C ARG A 23 3.64 -1.07 -14.68
N PHE A 24 3.60 -2.18 -13.96
CA PHE A 24 2.77 -2.31 -12.76
C PHE A 24 3.42 -1.60 -11.58
N GLU A 25 2.57 -1.00 -10.76
CA GLU A 25 2.89 -0.50 -9.43
C GLU A 25 2.14 -1.36 -8.41
N TYR A 26 2.78 -1.62 -7.29
CA TYR A 26 2.27 -2.44 -6.19
C TYR A 26 2.14 -1.55 -4.97
N VAL A 27 0.91 -1.13 -4.68
CA VAL A 27 0.59 -0.32 -3.51
C VAL A 27 0.18 -1.25 -2.39
N ALA A 28 0.91 -1.23 -1.29
CA ALA A 28 0.62 -2.07 -0.14
C ALA A 28 0.10 -1.25 1.03
N TYR A 29 -0.80 -1.85 1.81
CA TYR A 29 -1.08 -1.39 3.15
C TYR A 29 -0.94 -2.51 4.18
N VAL A 30 -0.54 -2.12 5.39
CA VAL A 30 -0.56 -2.98 6.57
C VAL A 30 -1.21 -2.21 7.72
N LEU A 31 -2.30 -2.74 8.24
CA LEU A 31 -3.14 -2.12 9.25
C LEU A 31 -3.25 -3.06 10.45
N GLY A 32 -3.21 -2.53 11.66
CA GLY A 32 -3.36 -3.35 12.86
C GLY A 32 -3.14 -2.61 14.15
N ASP A 33 -3.26 -3.34 15.26
CA ASP A 33 -2.88 -2.84 16.57
C ASP A 33 -1.38 -2.47 16.59
N ARG A 34 -1.07 -1.29 17.12
CA ARG A 34 0.28 -0.74 17.14
C ARG A 34 1.29 -1.68 17.79
N ASP A 35 0.95 -2.29 18.92
CA ASP A 35 1.87 -3.20 19.62
C ASP A 35 2.09 -4.48 18.82
N ARG A 36 1.03 -4.97 18.17
CA ARG A 36 1.13 -6.12 17.26
C ARG A 36 2.03 -5.82 16.06
N LEU A 37 1.82 -4.70 15.38
CA LEU A 37 2.67 -4.30 14.24
C LEU A 37 4.12 -4.07 14.68
N ASN A 38 4.33 -3.44 15.83
CA ASN A 38 5.67 -3.23 16.38
C ASN A 38 6.38 -4.56 16.69
N SER A 39 5.67 -5.54 17.24
CA SER A 39 6.19 -6.87 17.53
C SER A 39 6.61 -7.61 16.25
N ILE A 40 5.76 -7.55 15.21
CA ILE A 40 6.05 -8.15 13.90
C ILE A 40 7.28 -7.47 13.27
N ALA A 41 7.31 -6.14 13.19
CA ALA A 41 8.44 -5.41 12.62
C ALA A 41 9.75 -5.72 13.36
N ASN A 42 9.74 -5.75 14.69
CA ASN A 42 10.91 -6.11 15.48
C ASN A 42 11.39 -7.54 15.20
N ARG A 43 10.47 -8.50 15.11
CA ARG A 43 10.79 -9.92 14.82
C ARG A 43 11.57 -10.09 13.52
N TYR A 44 11.24 -9.28 12.51
CA TYR A 44 11.89 -9.34 11.20
C TYR A 44 13.02 -8.30 11.03
N GLY A 45 13.39 -7.58 12.10
CA GLY A 45 14.45 -6.58 12.06
C GLY A 45 14.11 -5.39 11.16
N LEU A 46 12.86 -4.93 11.20
CA LEU A 46 12.32 -3.75 10.52
C LEU A 46 12.09 -2.59 11.52
N ASP A 47 13.00 -2.44 12.48
CA ASP A 47 12.89 -1.56 13.65
C ASP A 47 13.32 -0.09 13.42
N GLY A 48 13.92 0.22 12.27
CA GLY A 48 14.26 1.58 11.83
C GLY A 48 13.72 1.90 10.43
N SER A 49 13.79 3.16 9.99
CA SER A 49 13.31 3.59 8.66
C SER A 49 14.20 3.08 7.52
N VAL A 50 14.12 1.78 7.23
CA VAL A 50 14.94 1.09 6.23
C VAL A 50 14.03 0.45 5.19
N HIS A 51 14.07 0.99 3.98
CA HIS A 51 13.36 0.42 2.83
C HIS A 51 14.03 -0.87 2.36
N MET A 52 13.23 -1.85 1.91
CA MET A 52 13.66 -3.13 1.35
C MET A 52 14.68 -2.95 0.23
N ARG A 53 14.53 -1.92 -0.60
CA ARG A 53 15.48 -1.60 -1.67
C ARG A 53 16.91 -1.39 -1.19
N ARG A 54 17.09 -0.93 0.05
CA ARG A 54 18.40 -0.64 0.67
C ARG A 54 18.99 -1.84 1.41
N LEU A 55 18.22 -2.91 1.60
CA LEU A 55 18.69 -4.11 2.26
C LEU A 55 19.49 -4.99 1.29
N GLY A 56 20.54 -5.64 1.79
CA GLY A 56 21.24 -6.67 1.02
C GLY A 56 20.33 -7.88 0.73
N ALA A 57 20.56 -8.54 -0.41
CA ALA A 57 19.71 -9.64 -0.90
C ALA A 57 19.46 -10.73 0.16
N GLY A 58 20.51 -11.25 0.80
CA GLY A 58 20.34 -12.30 1.83
C GLY A 58 19.55 -11.86 3.06
N ARG A 59 19.53 -10.57 3.41
CA ARG A 59 18.66 -10.04 4.47
C ARG A 59 17.21 -9.95 3.99
N ARG A 60 16.98 -9.50 2.75
CA ARG A 60 15.65 -9.50 2.15
C ARG A 60 15.06 -10.90 2.12
N ASP A 61 15.81 -11.87 1.61
CA ASP A 61 15.32 -13.24 1.47
C ASP A 61 14.94 -13.84 2.83
N ARG A 62 15.75 -13.59 3.87
CA ARG A 62 15.42 -14.01 5.24
C ARG A 62 14.14 -13.38 5.78
N ILE A 63 13.93 -12.08 5.51
CA ILE A 63 12.71 -11.37 5.91
C ILE A 63 11.51 -11.96 5.17
N LEU A 64 11.58 -12.03 3.83
CA LEU A 64 10.45 -12.42 2.99
C LEU A 64 10.04 -13.89 3.16
N SER A 65 11.01 -14.80 3.29
CA SER A 65 10.73 -16.24 3.48
C SER A 65 10.14 -16.58 4.84
N GLY A 66 10.38 -15.77 5.86
CA GLY A 66 9.90 -16.00 7.21
C GLY A 66 8.73 -15.12 7.64
N MET A 67 8.40 -14.07 6.86
CA MET A 67 7.35 -13.12 7.22
C MET A 67 5.96 -13.75 7.09
N ASP A 68 5.18 -13.60 8.14
CA ASP A 68 3.78 -14.04 8.18
C ASP A 68 2.91 -12.97 8.83
N LEU A 69 1.92 -12.51 8.07
CA LEU A 69 0.94 -11.50 8.46
C LEU A 69 -0.47 -12.09 8.66
N SER A 70 -0.63 -13.42 8.69
CA SER A 70 -1.92 -14.12 8.82
C SER A 70 -2.55 -14.08 10.21
N GLY A 71 -1.89 -13.44 11.18
CA GLY A 71 -2.35 -13.38 12.57
C GLY A 71 -3.55 -12.46 12.79
N ALA A 72 -4.40 -12.82 13.76
CA ALA A 72 -5.48 -11.97 14.23
C ALA A 72 -4.96 -10.57 14.64
N GLY A 73 -5.74 -9.53 14.33
CA GLY A 73 -5.39 -8.14 14.65
C GLY A 73 -4.45 -7.46 13.64
N VAL A 74 -4.22 -8.08 12.48
CA VAL A 74 -3.52 -7.48 11.33
C VAL A 74 -4.36 -7.66 10.07
N SER A 75 -4.39 -6.65 9.21
CA SER A 75 -4.90 -6.71 7.84
C SER A 75 -3.81 -6.19 6.91
N ALA A 76 -3.40 -7.03 5.96
CA ALA A 76 -2.40 -6.68 4.96
C ALA A 76 -2.96 -6.92 3.56
N CYS A 77 -2.72 -5.97 2.66
CA CYS A 77 -3.14 -6.06 1.28
C CYS A 77 -2.07 -5.47 0.36
N CYS A 78 -1.90 -6.09 -0.80
CA CYS A 78 -1.15 -5.56 -1.91
C CYS A 78 -2.10 -5.35 -3.10
N ILE A 79 -2.09 -4.14 -3.64
CA ILE A 79 -2.93 -3.73 -4.74
C ILE A 79 -2.04 -3.48 -5.95
N LYS A 80 -2.29 -4.23 -7.02
CA LYS A 80 -1.61 -4.07 -8.30
C LYS A 80 -2.37 -3.08 -9.17
N ILE A 81 -1.67 -2.07 -9.69
CA ILE A 81 -2.22 -0.99 -10.50
C ILE A 81 -1.33 -0.65 -11.70
N THR A 82 -1.86 0.12 -12.65
CA THR A 82 -1.16 0.62 -13.85
C THR A 82 -1.23 2.15 -13.94
N ARG A 83 -0.96 2.86 -12.84
CA ARG A 83 -1.20 4.31 -12.67
C ARG A 83 -0.81 5.15 -13.89
N MET A 84 0.44 5.07 -14.35
CA MET A 84 0.90 5.87 -15.49
C MET A 84 0.18 5.51 -16.80
N SER A 85 -0.10 4.22 -17.04
CA SER A 85 -0.86 3.79 -18.21
C SER A 85 -2.29 4.29 -18.16
N THR A 86 -2.94 4.16 -17.00
CA THR A 86 -4.31 4.66 -16.78
C THR A 86 -4.40 6.17 -16.97
N ILE A 87 -3.49 6.93 -16.35
CA ILE A 87 -3.47 8.40 -16.46
C ILE A 87 -3.28 8.82 -17.92
N ASN A 88 -2.35 8.19 -18.64
CA ASN A 88 -2.09 8.53 -20.04
C ASN A 88 -3.29 8.19 -20.94
N GLU A 89 -3.90 7.02 -20.76
CA GLU A 89 -5.06 6.59 -21.54
C GLU A 89 -6.24 7.55 -21.35
N VAL A 90 -6.58 7.87 -20.10
CA VAL A 90 -7.67 8.81 -19.80
C VAL A 90 -7.37 10.20 -20.37
N ARG A 91 -6.11 10.66 -20.31
CA ARG A 91 -5.72 11.95 -20.89
C ARG A 91 -5.81 12.00 -22.41
N VAL A 92 -5.48 10.92 -23.11
CA VAL A 92 -5.57 10.87 -24.58
C VAL A 92 -7.03 10.91 -25.02
N ASN A 93 -7.92 10.31 -24.23
CA ASN A 93 -9.35 10.21 -24.55
C ASN A 93 -10.22 11.31 -23.90
N THR A 94 -9.64 12.28 -23.19
CA THR A 94 -10.37 13.38 -22.55
C THR A 94 -9.62 14.71 -22.73
N SER A 95 -10.29 15.84 -22.48
CA SER A 95 -9.64 17.17 -22.47
C SER A 95 -9.02 17.52 -21.10
N TYR A 96 -8.94 16.56 -20.18
CA TYR A 96 -8.48 16.82 -18.81
C TYR A 96 -6.96 16.95 -18.71
N THR A 97 -6.53 17.85 -17.82
CA THR A 97 -5.11 18.04 -17.50
C THR A 97 -4.56 16.82 -16.76
N HIS A 98 -3.25 16.58 -16.88
CA HIS A 98 -2.58 15.49 -16.16
C HIS A 98 -2.82 15.54 -14.64
N SER A 99 -2.74 16.73 -14.04
CA SER A 99 -2.98 16.91 -12.61
C SER A 99 -4.41 16.50 -12.21
N ARG A 100 -5.42 16.84 -13.01
CA ARG A 100 -6.81 16.46 -12.74
C ARG A 100 -6.99 14.94 -12.80
N VAL A 101 -6.46 14.30 -13.84
CA VAL A 101 -6.55 12.84 -14.01
C VAL A 101 -5.81 12.10 -12.89
N ALA A 102 -4.60 12.55 -12.52
CA ALA A 102 -3.83 11.96 -11.43
C ALA A 102 -4.56 12.06 -10.08
N LYS A 103 -5.13 13.24 -9.76
CA LYS A 103 -5.95 13.40 -8.54
C LYS A 103 -7.17 12.49 -8.54
N SER A 104 -7.87 12.37 -9.66
CA SER A 104 -8.99 11.43 -9.79
C SER A 104 -8.56 9.98 -9.58
N PHE A 105 -7.42 9.58 -10.14
CA PHE A 105 -6.83 8.26 -9.92
C PHE A 105 -6.56 8.02 -8.41
N ASP A 106 -5.91 8.97 -7.73
CA ASP A 106 -5.62 8.90 -6.29
C ASP A 106 -6.89 8.77 -5.45
N LEU A 107 -7.93 9.53 -5.78
CA LEU A 107 -9.23 9.44 -5.11
C LEU A 107 -9.86 8.05 -5.27
N PHE A 108 -9.81 7.46 -6.47
CA PHE A 108 -10.37 6.13 -6.70
C PHE A 108 -9.57 5.04 -6.00
N LEU A 109 -8.25 5.08 -6.11
CA LEU A 109 -7.36 4.13 -5.44
C LEU A 109 -7.54 4.18 -3.92
N PHE A 110 -7.53 5.39 -3.34
CA PHE A 110 -7.70 5.54 -1.90
C PHE A 110 -9.07 5.03 -1.43
N ARG A 111 -10.15 5.26 -2.17
CA ARG A 111 -11.47 4.70 -1.82
C ARG A 111 -11.47 3.18 -1.76
N GLU A 112 -10.76 2.52 -2.68
CA GLU A 112 -10.64 1.05 -2.66
C GLU A 112 -9.80 0.57 -1.46
N ILE A 113 -8.75 1.29 -1.07
CA ILE A 113 -7.96 1.03 0.15
C ILE A 113 -8.83 1.26 1.41
N ALA A 114 -9.43 2.44 1.52
CA ALA A 114 -10.26 2.90 2.63
C ALA A 114 -11.39 1.91 2.94
N SER A 115 -12.13 1.46 1.93
CA SER A 115 -13.22 0.49 2.10
C SER A 115 -12.76 -0.79 2.80
N ARG A 116 -11.56 -1.28 2.51
CA ARG A 116 -11.01 -2.51 3.10
C ARG A 116 -10.49 -2.27 4.52
N MET A 117 -9.85 -1.11 4.74
CA MET A 117 -9.43 -0.70 6.08
C MET A 117 -10.63 -0.49 7.02
N GLU A 118 -11.72 0.09 6.53
CA GLU A 118 -12.96 0.31 7.27
C GLU A 118 -13.59 -0.99 7.76
N GLU A 119 -13.59 -2.05 6.94
CA GLU A 119 -14.06 -3.37 7.35
C GLU A 119 -13.26 -3.92 8.53
N PHE A 120 -11.95 -3.69 8.56
CA PHE A 120 -11.07 -4.12 9.66
C PHE A 120 -11.26 -3.29 10.94
N ILE A 121 -11.40 -1.96 10.84
CA ILE A 121 -11.48 -1.09 12.04
C ILE A 121 -12.89 -1.00 12.64
N ARG A 122 -13.93 -1.32 11.87
CA ARG A 122 -15.34 -1.23 12.32
C ARG A 122 -15.63 -1.98 13.63
N PRO A 123 -15.13 -3.21 13.86
CA PRO A 123 -15.32 -3.91 15.15
C PRO A 123 -14.74 -3.16 16.36
N TYR A 124 -13.74 -2.30 16.15
CA TYR A 124 -13.12 -1.49 17.18
C TYR A 124 -13.85 -0.16 17.44
N LYS A 125 -14.94 0.12 16.70
CA LYS A 125 -15.70 1.38 16.74
C LYS A 125 -14.84 2.61 16.42
N LEU A 126 -13.91 2.44 15.48
CA LEU A 126 -13.04 3.49 14.98
C LEU A 126 -13.43 3.90 13.56
N GLU A 127 -13.08 5.12 13.19
CA GLU A 127 -13.13 5.65 11.83
C GLU A 127 -11.71 5.78 11.26
N LEU A 128 -11.58 5.95 9.93
CA LEU A 128 -10.26 6.13 9.29
C LEU A 128 -9.49 7.34 9.85
N ARG A 129 -10.18 8.38 10.31
CA ARG A 129 -9.54 9.55 10.94
C ARG A 129 -8.87 9.23 12.28
N ASP A 130 -9.22 8.11 12.90
CA ASP A 130 -8.67 7.66 14.18
C ASP A 130 -7.44 6.75 13.99
N VAL A 131 -7.09 6.42 12.73
CA VAL A 131 -5.93 5.61 12.37
C VAL A 131 -4.71 6.51 12.13
N GLU A 132 -3.57 6.17 12.72
CA GLU A 132 -2.29 6.85 12.43
C GLU A 132 -1.66 6.25 11.17
N PHE A 133 -1.79 6.95 10.03
CA PHE A 133 -1.16 6.55 8.78
C PHE A 133 0.33 6.92 8.75
N GLN A 134 1.17 5.96 8.39
CA GLN A 134 2.61 6.08 8.22
C GLN A 134 2.92 5.86 6.73
N SER A 135 3.40 6.89 6.06
CA SER A 135 3.73 6.89 4.62
C SER A 135 5.03 7.64 4.36
N ASP A 136 5.60 7.42 3.18
CA ASP A 136 6.62 8.30 2.62
C ASP A 136 6.05 9.19 1.50
N ALA A 137 6.93 9.98 0.89
CA ALA A 137 6.57 10.98 -0.11
C ALA A 137 5.79 10.42 -1.32
N ASP A 138 5.94 9.12 -1.63
CA ASP A 138 5.27 8.51 -2.77
C ASP A 138 3.76 8.31 -2.51
N CYS A 139 3.36 8.19 -1.23
CA CYS A 139 1.97 8.03 -0.82
C CYS A 139 1.35 9.29 -0.19
N ASP A 140 2.17 10.25 0.27
CA ASP A 140 1.71 11.48 0.93
C ASP A 140 0.70 12.27 0.07
N SER A 141 0.94 12.39 -1.25
CA SER A 141 0.04 13.14 -2.12
C SER A 141 -1.36 12.51 -2.22
N MET A 142 -1.46 11.18 -2.16
CA MET A 142 -2.72 10.47 -2.16
C MET A 142 -3.47 10.72 -0.85
N LEU A 143 -2.77 10.67 0.29
CA LEU A 143 -3.36 10.91 1.61
C LEU A 143 -3.83 12.37 1.77
N ASP A 144 -3.01 13.33 1.35
CA ASP A 144 -3.34 14.76 1.36
C ASP A 144 -4.57 15.06 0.49
N ALA A 145 -4.64 14.48 -0.72
CA ALA A 145 -5.79 14.63 -1.61
C ALA A 145 -7.10 14.11 -0.99
N ASN A 146 -7.00 13.15 -0.08
CA ASN A 146 -8.13 12.56 0.66
C ASN A 146 -8.29 13.13 2.08
N ARG A 147 -7.52 14.18 2.45
CA ARG A 147 -7.56 14.85 3.76
C ARG A 147 -7.29 13.89 4.94
N ILE A 148 -6.45 12.89 4.71
CA ILE A 148 -6.05 11.93 5.73
C ILE A 148 -4.80 12.46 6.43
N LYS A 149 -4.83 12.46 7.77
CA LYS A 149 -3.65 12.80 8.55
C LYS A 149 -2.66 11.64 8.47
N HIS A 150 -1.40 11.97 8.21
CA HIS A 150 -0.31 11.01 8.17
C HIS A 150 0.90 11.53 8.94
N VAL A 151 1.79 10.60 9.28
CA VAL A 151 3.02 10.85 10.00
C VAL A 151 4.18 10.20 9.25
N ARG A 152 5.40 10.60 9.63
CA ARG A 152 6.62 10.05 9.04
C ARG A 152 6.70 8.52 9.13
N PRO A 153 7.43 7.87 8.21
CA PRO A 153 7.62 6.42 8.21
C PRO A 153 8.10 5.87 9.55
N LYS A 154 7.41 4.85 10.06
CA LYS A 154 7.86 3.99 11.17
C LYS A 154 7.62 2.52 10.80
N LYS A 155 7.33 1.68 11.80
CA LYS A 155 7.26 0.21 11.65
C LYS A 155 6.10 -0.26 10.77
N ALA A 156 4.94 0.40 10.80
CA ALA A 156 3.82 0.01 9.94
C ALA A 156 4.16 0.26 8.47
N HIS A 157 4.76 1.43 8.17
CA HIS A 157 5.30 1.73 6.84
C HIS A 157 6.32 0.67 6.37
N ASN A 158 7.29 0.30 7.22
CA ASN A 158 8.29 -0.71 6.84
C ASN A 158 7.68 -2.07 6.51
N LEU A 159 6.58 -2.44 7.18
CA LEU A 159 5.84 -3.66 6.84
C LEU A 159 5.14 -3.51 5.50
N ALA A 160 4.54 -2.35 5.20
CA ALA A 160 3.95 -2.08 3.89
C ALA A 160 5.00 -2.10 2.77
N ASP A 161 6.18 -1.51 2.97
CA ASP A 161 7.32 -1.57 2.05
C ASP A 161 7.79 -3.01 1.80
N ALA A 162 7.86 -3.83 2.85
CA ALA A 162 8.11 -5.27 2.71
C ALA A 162 7.08 -5.95 1.81
N VAL A 163 5.79 -5.69 2.04
CA VAL A 163 4.69 -6.27 1.25
C VAL A 163 4.75 -5.82 -0.21
N ALA A 164 4.87 -4.50 -0.46
CA ALA A 164 4.94 -3.94 -1.80
C ALA A 164 6.13 -4.49 -2.58
N TRP A 165 7.31 -4.52 -1.95
CA TRP A 165 8.53 -5.07 -2.52
C TRP A 165 8.39 -6.55 -2.86
N ALA A 166 7.87 -7.35 -1.94
CA ALA A 166 7.76 -8.80 -2.12
C ALA A 166 6.88 -9.15 -3.33
N ASN A 167 5.75 -8.46 -3.48
CA ASN A 167 4.84 -8.63 -4.61
C ASN A 167 5.44 -8.14 -5.92
N SER A 168 6.16 -7.00 -5.91
CA SER A 168 6.83 -6.50 -7.12
C SER A 168 7.98 -7.40 -7.61
N HIS A 169 8.40 -8.38 -6.80
CA HIS A 169 9.43 -9.38 -7.11
C HIS A 169 8.87 -10.82 -7.19
N GLY A 170 7.54 -11.00 -7.19
CA GLY A 170 6.90 -12.32 -7.34
C GLY A 170 7.08 -13.26 -6.14
N THR A 171 7.27 -12.71 -4.94
CA THR A 171 7.48 -13.46 -3.69
C THR A 171 6.45 -13.06 -2.63
N PRO A 172 5.14 -13.24 -2.87
CA PRO A 172 4.10 -12.74 -1.98
C PRO A 172 4.23 -13.30 -0.56
N ILE A 173 3.98 -12.44 0.44
CA ILE A 173 4.09 -12.75 1.87
C ILE A 173 2.82 -13.45 2.35
N THR A 174 2.96 -14.47 3.20
CA THR A 174 1.81 -15.17 3.79
C THR A 174 0.93 -14.23 4.60
N GLY A 175 -0.39 -14.35 4.45
CA GLY A 175 -1.38 -13.49 5.13
C GLY A 175 -1.63 -12.14 4.46
N VAL A 176 -0.99 -11.85 3.32
CA VAL A 176 -1.31 -10.68 2.48
C VAL A 176 -2.36 -11.05 1.45
N SER A 177 -3.43 -10.26 1.37
CA SER A 177 -4.39 -10.33 0.27
C SER A 177 -3.87 -9.59 -0.96
N GLU A 178 -3.98 -10.19 -2.16
CA GLU A 178 -3.66 -9.50 -3.41
C GLU A 178 -4.92 -9.08 -4.16
N VAL A 179 -4.93 -7.86 -4.68
CA VAL A 179 -6.02 -7.32 -5.49
C VAL A 179 -5.46 -6.71 -6.76
N ASP A 180 -5.93 -7.15 -7.93
CA ASP A 180 -5.62 -6.50 -9.20
C ASP A 180 -6.69 -5.44 -9.52
N LEU A 181 -6.28 -4.18 -9.58
CA LEU A 181 -7.12 -3.04 -9.93
C LEU A 181 -6.71 -2.37 -11.25
N ALA A 182 -5.76 -2.95 -12.00
CA ALA A 182 -5.20 -2.35 -13.20
C ALA A 182 -6.28 -1.92 -14.21
N ASP A 183 -7.20 -2.82 -14.54
CA ASP A 183 -8.26 -2.54 -15.51
C ASP A 183 -9.48 -1.87 -14.86
N LYS A 184 -9.74 -2.16 -13.58
CA LYS A 184 -10.93 -1.69 -12.86
C LYS A 184 -10.91 -0.18 -12.66
N ILE A 185 -9.75 0.41 -12.34
CA ILE A 185 -9.63 1.87 -12.17
C ILE A 185 -9.79 2.57 -13.51
N LEU A 186 -9.17 2.05 -14.58
CA LEU A 186 -9.33 2.60 -15.93
C LEU A 186 -10.80 2.62 -16.36
N ALA A 187 -11.50 1.49 -16.21
CA ALA A 187 -12.92 1.40 -16.55
C ALA A 187 -13.77 2.42 -15.77
N LYS A 188 -13.52 2.58 -14.46
CA LYS A 188 -14.21 3.60 -13.64
C LYS A 188 -13.92 5.03 -14.07
N MET A 189 -12.70 5.33 -14.52
CA MET A 189 -12.32 6.67 -14.95
C MET A 189 -12.82 7.03 -16.35
N MET A 190 -13.10 6.02 -17.19
CA MET A 190 -13.59 6.19 -18.57
C MET A 190 -15.12 6.11 -18.70
N GLY A 191 -15.80 5.41 -17.80
CA GLY A 191 -17.25 5.15 -17.85
C GLY A 191 -18.09 5.94 -16.84
N GLY A 192 -17.56 7.06 -16.32
CA GLY A 192 -18.27 7.98 -15.42
C GLY A 192 -18.73 9.25 -16.12
#